data_AF-A0A181Z706-F1
#
_entry.id   AF-A0A181Z706-F1
#
_cell.length_a   1.000
_cell.length_b   1.000
_cell.length_c   1.000
_cell.angle_alpha   90.00
_cell.angle_beta   90.00
_cell.angle_gamma   90.00
#
_symmetry.space_group_name_H-M   'P 1'
#
loop_
_entity.id
_entity.type
_entity.pdbx_description
1 polymer ?
#
loop_
_entity_poly.entity_id
_entity_poly.type
_entity_poly.pdbx_seq_one_letter_code
_entity_poly.pdbx_strand_id
1 'polypeptide(L)' 'MLENLSGLHLLVMALILALDAVALVQVWRDPRRSDVVKVAWTVAVLFLPVIGFVGWAVNWLLGRAADQLNRSGASGS' A
#
# COMPACT_ATOMS: atom_id res chain seq x y z
N MET A 1 10.68 9.07 18.08
CA MET A 1 11.12 9.79 16.84
C MET A 1 11.55 8.83 15.73
N LEU A 2 12.27 7.73 16.00
CA LEU A 2 12.69 6.74 14.99
C LEU A 2 11.52 5.99 14.31
N GLU A 3 10.41 5.75 14.99
CA GLU A 3 9.21 5.12 14.42
C GLU A 3 8.60 5.93 13.27
N ASN A 4 8.64 7.26 13.36
CA ASN A 4 8.15 8.15 12.31
C ASN A 4 8.98 8.03 11.03
N LEU A 5 10.30 7.80 11.18
CA LEU A 5 11.18 7.51 10.05
C LEU A 5 10.81 6.19 9.40
N SER A 6 10.48 5.15 10.19
CA SER A 6 10.06 3.83 9.65
C SER A 6 8.72 3.88 8.92
N GLY A 7 7.74 4.61 9.46
CA GLY A 7 6.43 4.82 8.83
C GLY A 7 6.53 5.68 7.57
N LEU A 8 7.35 6.74 7.61
CA LEU A 8 7.66 7.56 6.44
C LEU A 8 8.41 6.74 5.37
N HIS A 9 9.32 5.85 5.77
CA HIS A 9 10.06 4.98 4.84
C HIS A 9 9.13 4.02 4.09
N LEU A 10 8.19 3.39 4.81
CA LEU A 10 7.18 2.53 4.22
C LEU A 10 6.22 3.29 3.29
N LEU A 11 5.83 4.51 3.69
CA LEU A 11 4.98 5.37 2.87
C LEU A 11 5.69 5.84 1.60
N VAL A 12 6.98 6.18 1.70
CA VAL A 12 7.82 6.54 0.55
C VAL A 12 8.04 5.33 -0.37
N MET A 13 8.29 4.13 0.18
CA MET A 13 8.38 2.90 -0.64
C MET A 13 7.06 2.58 -1.35
N ALA A 14 5.93 2.71 -0.66
CA ALA A 14 4.62 2.53 -1.28
C ALA A 14 4.35 3.57 -2.38
N LEU A 15 4.75 4.82 -2.17
CA LEU A 15 4.62 5.89 -3.15
C LEU A 15 5.50 5.64 -4.38
N ILE A 16 6.75 5.24 -4.18
CA ILE A 16 7.68 4.86 -5.25
C ILE A 16 7.10 3.68 -6.05
N LEU A 17 6.60 2.65 -5.35
CA LEU A 17 6.00 1.48 -6.00
C LEU A 17 4.74 1.83 -6.81
N ALA A 18 3.93 2.78 -6.32
CA ALA A 18 2.78 3.31 -7.05
C ALA A 18 3.20 4.11 -8.29
N LEU A 19 4.24 4.94 -8.18
CA LEU A 19 4.78 5.70 -9.30
C LEU A 19 5.41 4.79 -10.35
N ASP A 20 6.12 3.73 -9.94
CA ASP A 20 6.66 2.71 -10.85
C ASP A 20 5.54 1.95 -11.56
N ALA A 21 4.49 1.55 -10.86
CA ALA A 21 3.33 0.92 -11.49
C ALA A 21 2.68 1.85 -12.53
N VAL A 22 2.57 3.15 -12.23
CA VAL A 22 2.07 4.17 -13.17
C VAL A 22 3.01 4.32 -14.37
N ALA A 23 4.32 4.38 -14.14
CA ALA A 23 5.32 4.48 -15.20
C ALA A 23 5.33 3.22 -16.08
N LEU A 24 5.25 2.03 -15.49
CA LEU A 24 5.15 0.76 -16.20
C LEU A 24 3.87 0.71 -17.03
N VAL A 25 2.74 1.14 -16.46
CA VAL A 25 1.49 1.29 -17.20
C VAL A 25 1.66 2.28 -18.35
N GLN A 26 2.34 3.41 -18.16
CA GLN A 26 2.59 4.40 -19.21
C GLN A 26 3.50 3.85 -20.33
N VAL A 27 4.55 3.11 -19.98
CA VAL A 27 5.45 2.43 -20.92
C VAL A 27 4.71 1.36 -21.70
N TRP A 28 3.87 0.58 -21.03
CA TRP A 28 3.07 -0.46 -21.69
C TRP A 28 1.96 0.14 -22.55
N ARG A 29 1.49 1.34 -22.19
CA ARG A 29 0.46 2.14 -22.88
C ARG A 29 0.97 2.83 -24.15
N ASP A 30 2.28 2.83 -24.41
CA ASP A 30 2.84 3.30 -25.67
C ASP A 30 2.41 2.37 -26.85
N PRO A 31 2.17 2.88 -28.07
CA PRO A 31 0.80 3.08 -28.57
C PRO A 31 0.34 2.11 -29.67
N ARG A 32 0.86 0.87 -29.76
CA ARG A 32 0.65 0.07 -30.98
C ARG A 32 -0.76 -0.50 -31.26
N ARG A 33 -1.79 -0.19 -30.46
CA ARG A 33 -3.23 -0.06 -30.82
C ARG A 33 -4.15 -0.51 -29.67
N SER A 34 -4.98 0.40 -29.15
CA SER A 34 -6.35 0.21 -28.61
C SER A 34 -6.68 -0.83 -27.53
N ASP A 35 -6.05 -2.00 -27.49
CA ASP A 35 -6.38 -3.08 -26.54
C ASP A 35 -5.74 -2.87 -25.17
N VAL A 36 -4.58 -2.22 -25.14
CA VAL A 36 -3.79 -1.98 -23.94
C VAL A 36 -4.52 -1.10 -22.92
N VAL A 37 -5.27 -0.07 -23.37
CA VAL A 37 -6.02 0.81 -22.46
C VAL A 37 -7.11 0.05 -21.72
N LYS A 38 -7.75 -0.90 -22.41
CA LYS A 38 -8.80 -1.74 -21.85
C LYS A 38 -8.24 -2.70 -20.80
N VAL A 39 -7.07 -3.29 -21.08
CA VAL A 39 -6.35 -4.16 -20.13
C VAL A 39 -5.82 -3.37 -18.94
N ALA A 40 -5.23 -2.19 -19.16
CA ALA A 40 -4.72 -1.33 -18.10
C ALA A 40 -5.81 -0.88 -17.12
N TRP A 41 -7.00 -0.55 -17.62
CA TRP A 41 -8.15 -0.25 -16.76
C TRP A 41 -8.57 -1.45 -15.92
N THR A 42 -8.58 -2.63 -16.50
CA THR A 42 -8.95 -3.87 -15.80
C THR A 42 -7.94 -4.22 -14.71
N VAL A 43 -6.65 -4.09 -15.03
CA VAL A 43 -5.54 -4.24 -14.09
C VAL A 43 -5.65 -3.21 -12.97
N ALA A 44 -5.85 -1.93 -13.29
CA ALA A 44 -6.01 -0.88 -12.28
C ALA A 44 -7.19 -1.17 -11.32
N VAL A 45 -8.35 -1.58 -11.84
CA VAL A 45 -9.52 -1.95 -11.05
C VAL A 45 -9.26 -3.19 -10.19
N LEU A 46 -8.45 -4.14 -10.65
CA LEU A 46 -8.06 -5.33 -9.89
C LEU A 46 -7.03 -5.02 -8.79
N PHE A 47 -6.10 -4.11 -9.04
CA PHE A 47 -5.08 -3.74 -8.07
C PHE A 47 -5.59 -2.77 -7.00
N LEU A 48 -6.60 -1.95 -7.30
CA LEU A 48 -7.24 -1.04 -6.35
C LEU A 48 -7.71 -1.72 -5.04
N PRO A 49 -8.47 -2.83 -5.08
CA PRO A 49 -8.87 -3.54 -3.87
C PRO A 49 -7.70 -4.24 -3.17
N VAL A 50 -6.68 -4.70 -3.91
CA VAL A 50 -5.49 -5.32 -3.31
C VAL A 50 -4.72 -4.29 -2.49
N ILE A 51 -4.53 -3.08 -3.02
CA ILE A 51 -3.88 -1.99 -2.29
C ILE A 51 -4.70 -1.59 -1.06
N GLY A 52 -6.03 -1.48 -1.19
CA GLY A 52 -6.93 -1.17 -0.08
C GLY A 52 -6.91 -2.26 1.00
N PHE A 53 -6.90 -3.54 0.61
CA PHE A 53 -6.85 -4.67 1.52
C PHE A 53 -5.51 -4.75 2.25
N VAL A 54 -4.39 -4.53 1.55
CA VAL A 54 -3.06 -4.50 2.15
C VAL A 54 -2.95 -3.34 3.15
N GLY A 55 -3.39 -2.14 2.78
CA GLY A 55 -3.41 -0.99 3.71
C GLY A 55 -4.29 -1.24 4.93
N TRP A 56 -5.46 -1.86 4.75
CA TRP A 56 -6.36 -2.22 5.84
C TRP A 56 -5.77 -3.29 6.77
N ALA A 57 -5.20 -4.36 6.22
CA ALA A 57 -4.60 -5.45 6.98
C ALA A 57 -3.40 -4.96 7.80
N VAL A 58 -2.58 -4.07 7.22
CA VAL A 58 -1.46 -3.43 7.92
C VAL A 58 -1.98 -2.56 9.07
N ASN A 59 -2.98 -1.71 8.83
CA ASN A 59 -3.59 -0.88 9.87
C ASN A 59 -4.20 -1.73 11.02
N TRP A 60 -4.83 -2.84 10.67
CA TRP A 60 -5.40 -3.77 11.64
C TRP A 60 -4.33 -4.43 12.52
N LEU A 61 -3.22 -4.87 11.91
CA LEU A 61 -2.11 -5.49 12.64
C LEU A 61 -1.44 -4.49 13.59
N LEU A 62 -1.29 -3.24 13.15
CA LEU A 62 -0.75 -2.14 13.95
C LEU A 62 -1.64 -1.83 15.16
N GLY A 63 -2.96 -1.74 14.96
CA GLY A 63 -3.92 -1.56 16.05
C GLY A 63 -3.91 -2.73 17.05
N ARG A 64 -3.82 -3.96 16.53
CA ARG A 64 -3.75 -5.18 17.35
C ARG A 64 -2.49 -5.23 18.22
N ALA A 65 -1.36 -4.79 17.68
CA ALA A 65 -0.09 -4.72 18.40
C ALA A 65 -0.12 -3.65 19.50
N ALA A 66 -0.68 -2.47 19.19
CA ALA A 66 -0.89 -1.41 20.18
C ALA A 66 -1.78 -1.86 21.35
N ASP A 67 -2.84 -2.60 21.06
CA ASP A 67 -3.77 -3.16 22.05
C ASP A 67 -3.14 -4.22 22.98
N GLN A 68 -2.08 -4.92 22.54
CA GLN A 68 -1.37 -5.89 23.37
C GLN A 68 -0.40 -5.20 24.35
N LEU A 69 0.26 -4.14 23.89
CA LEU A 69 1.15 -3.33 24.71
C LEU A 69 0.37 -2.60 25.81
N ASN A 70 -0.81 -2.06 25.49
CA ASN A 70 -1.63 -1.34 26.45
C ASN A 70 -2.18 -2.24 27.58
N ARG A 71 -2.52 -3.51 27.27
CA ARG A 71 -2.97 -4.49 28.28
C ARG A 71 -1.84 -4.95 29.22
N SER A 72 -0.62 -5.04 28.72
CA SER A 72 0.53 -5.50 29.49
C SER A 72 1.03 -4.44 30.49
N GLY A 73 0.83 -3.16 30.17
CA GLY A 73 1.14 -2.05 31.09
C GLY A 73 0.09 -1.85 32.19
N ALA A 74 -1.16 -2.25 31.96
CA ALA A 74 -2.26 -2.02 32.91
C ALA A 74 -2.37 -3.05 34.05
N SER A 75 -1.75 -4.24 33.93
CA SER A 75 -1.77 -5.27 34.99
C SER A 75 -0.61 -5.15 36.00
N GLY A 76 0.22 -4.12 35.88
CA GLY A 76 1.39 -3.89 36.74
C GLY A 76 1.28 -2.69 37.70
N SER A 77 0.12 -2.02 37.78
CA SER A 77 -0.14 -0.91 38.71
C SER A 77 -1.12 -1.29 39.82
#